data_AF-A0A2H3DKA7-F1
#
_entry.id   AF-A0A2H3DKA7-F1
#
_cell.length_a   1.000
_cell.length_b   1.000
_cell.length_c   1.000
_cell.angle_alpha   90.00
_cell.angle_beta   90.00
_cell.angle_gamma   90.00
#
_symmetry.space_group_name_H-M   'P 1'
#
loop_
_entity.id
_entity.type
_entity.pdbx_description
1 polymer ?
#
loop_
_entity_poly.entity_id
_entity_poly.type
_entity_poly.pdbx_seq_one_letter_code
_entity_poly.pdbx_strand_id
1 'polypeptide(L)'
;HFSTLLESRYHMEFYRAMSALTDSAVILSPDFATNPNHDIQGRFDFLLVHKKWGIELTRDGNHLDGHHNPQLKNYGKWLEERDMTQYIFVDYQVMQPKHSHPDIQHLYHVVFDDHFEDYDILQGCDLSVICHGSLV
;
A
#
# COMPACT_ATOMS: atom_id res chain seq x y z
N HIS A 1 11.80 -6.21 -12.22
CA HIS A 1 11.96 -4.74 -12.24
C HIS A 1 12.64 -4.38 -10.93
N PHE A 2 13.86 -3.83 -10.95
CA PHE A 2 14.49 -3.39 -9.70
C PHE A 2 13.85 -2.05 -9.32
N SER A 3 13.25 -1.97 -8.14
CA SER A 3 12.67 -0.75 -7.60
C SER A 3 13.72 0.36 -7.55
N THR A 4 13.29 1.61 -7.70
CA THR A 4 14.22 2.74 -7.55
C THR A 4 14.85 2.73 -6.16
N LEU A 5 16.06 3.30 -6.00
CA LEU A 5 16.72 3.37 -4.69
C LEU A 5 15.87 4.05 -3.62
N LEU A 6 14.93 4.91 -4.03
CA LEU A 6 13.98 5.56 -3.16
C LEU A 6 12.82 4.64 -2.76
N GLU A 7 12.18 3.95 -3.71
CA GLU A 7 11.16 2.92 -3.42
C GLU A 7 11.69 1.86 -2.45
N SER A 8 12.93 1.40 -2.65
CA SER A 8 13.58 0.45 -1.75
C SER A 8 13.67 0.96 -0.30
N ARG A 9 13.83 2.26 -0.07
CA ARG A 9 13.84 2.83 1.28
C ARG A 9 12.46 2.77 1.92
N TYR A 10 11.40 3.12 1.20
CA TYR A 10 10.03 3.01 1.73
C TYR A 10 9.68 1.57 2.08
N HIS A 11 10.05 0.61 1.22
CA HIS A 11 9.83 -0.81 1.49
C HIS A 11 10.59 -1.26 2.75
N MET A 12 11.87 -0.89 2.86
CA MET A 12 12.68 -1.24 4.04
C MET A 12 12.14 -0.61 5.33
N GLU A 13 11.78 0.67 5.30
CA GLU A 13 11.27 1.39 6.47
C GLU A 13 9.90 0.86 6.91
N PHE A 14 9.02 0.56 5.95
CA PHE A 14 7.72 -0.07 6.23
C PHE A 14 7.91 -1.46 6.85
N TYR A 15 8.77 -2.30 6.26
CA TYR A 15 9.09 -3.62 6.82
C TYR A 15 9.66 -3.51 8.24
N ARG A 16 10.62 -2.58 8.47
CA ARG A 16 11.20 -2.34 9.79
C ARG A 16 10.16 -1.90 10.81
N ALA A 17 9.31 -0.93 10.45
CA ALA A 17 8.27 -0.40 11.32
C ALA A 17 7.21 -1.45 11.65
N MET A 18 6.75 -2.22 10.67
CA MET A 18 5.80 -3.32 10.90
C MET A 18 6.39 -4.41 11.80
N SER A 19 7.65 -4.78 11.56
CA SER A 19 8.35 -5.75 12.39
C SER A 19 8.46 -5.27 13.85
N ALA A 20 8.82 -4.00 14.07
CA ALA A 20 8.88 -3.42 15.40
C ALA A 20 7.50 -3.34 16.08
N LEU A 21 6.48 -2.88 15.37
CA LEU A 21 5.13 -2.69 15.91
C LEU A 21 4.43 -4.01 16.27
N THR A 22 4.82 -5.10 15.60
CA THR A 22 4.25 -6.42 15.82
C THR A 22 5.14 -7.32 16.66
N ASP A 23 6.27 -6.84 17.19
CA ASP A 23 7.32 -7.68 17.79
C ASP A 23 7.69 -8.90 16.92
N SER A 24 7.73 -8.70 15.59
CA SER A 24 7.90 -9.75 14.58
C SER A 24 6.87 -10.89 14.64
N ALA A 25 5.73 -10.72 15.30
CA ALA A 25 4.67 -11.73 15.38
C ALA A 25 3.95 -11.96 14.04
N VAL A 26 4.24 -11.12 13.05
CA VAL A 26 3.61 -11.13 11.74
C VAL A 26 4.65 -11.42 10.67
N ILE A 27 4.35 -12.40 9.80
CA ILE A 27 5.15 -12.67 8.61
C ILE A 27 4.71 -11.72 7.50
N LEU A 28 5.62 -10.83 7.12
CA LEU A 28 5.51 -9.95 5.96
C LEU A 28 6.39 -10.54 4.85
N SER A 29 5.79 -11.12 3.81
CA SER A 29 6.56 -11.60 2.66
C SER A 29 6.73 -10.45 1.67
N PRO A 30 7.95 -9.93 1.45
CA PRO A 30 8.16 -8.93 0.42
C PRO A 30 7.96 -9.56 -0.96
N ASP A 31 7.55 -8.74 -1.93
CA ASP A 31 7.62 -9.07 -3.35
C ASP A 31 6.90 -10.37 -3.73
N PHE A 32 5.75 -10.63 -3.09
CA PHE A 32 5.04 -11.89 -3.28
C PHE A 32 4.46 -11.96 -4.70
N ALA A 33 5.05 -12.84 -5.50
CA ALA A 33 4.46 -13.28 -6.75
C ALA A 33 3.54 -14.46 -6.46
N THR A 34 2.31 -14.41 -6.96
CA THR A 34 1.38 -15.55 -6.83
C THR A 34 1.89 -16.79 -7.55
N ASN A 35 1.32 -17.94 -7.18
CA ASN A 35 1.69 -19.28 -7.63
C ASN A 35 2.11 -19.30 -9.12
N PRO A 36 3.32 -19.80 -9.45
CA PRO A 36 3.81 -19.86 -10.83
C PRO A 36 2.96 -20.73 -11.77
N ASN A 37 2.01 -21.50 -11.24
CA ASN A 37 1.04 -22.29 -12.01
C ASN A 37 -0.26 -21.53 -12.36
N HIS A 38 -0.41 -20.27 -11.94
CA HIS A 38 -1.51 -19.40 -12.36
C HIS A 38 -1.02 -18.42 -13.44
N ASP A 39 -1.79 -18.26 -14.52
CA ASP A 39 -1.54 -17.28 -15.61
C ASP A 39 -1.59 -15.81 -15.16
N ILE A 40 -1.85 -15.55 -13.87
CA ILE A 40 -1.97 -14.20 -13.31
C ILE A 40 -0.62 -13.76 -12.79
N GLN A 41 0.07 -12.93 -13.56
CA GLN A 41 1.27 -12.23 -13.10
C GLN A 41 0.85 -10.98 -12.34
N GLY A 42 1.09 -10.98 -11.04
CA GLY A 42 1.02 -9.78 -10.22
C GLY A 42 2.01 -9.90 -9.08
N ARG A 43 2.38 -8.75 -8.51
CA ARG A 43 3.28 -8.64 -7.36
C ARG A 43 2.65 -7.67 -6.39
N PHE A 44 2.70 -8.01 -5.11
CA PHE A 44 2.49 -7.06 -4.02
C PHE A 44 3.84 -6.68 -3.45
N ASP A 45 3.96 -5.46 -2.94
CA ASP A 45 5.13 -5.11 -2.14
C ASP A 45 5.21 -5.99 -0.90
N PHE A 46 4.07 -6.26 -0.25
CA PHE A 46 4.00 -7.08 0.95
C PHE A 46 2.74 -7.95 1.04
N LEU A 47 2.90 -9.16 1.56
CA LEU A 47 1.80 -10.03 1.97
C LEU A 47 1.82 -10.26 3.49
N LEU A 48 0.72 -9.90 4.15
CA LEU A 48 0.42 -10.24 5.53
C LEU A 48 -0.11 -11.66 5.63
N VAL A 49 0.78 -12.65 5.72
CA VAL A 49 0.45 -14.07 5.44
C VAL A 49 -0.75 -14.59 6.26
N HIS A 50 -0.79 -14.31 7.56
CA HIS A 50 -1.83 -14.83 8.46
C HIS A 50 -3.24 -14.29 8.16
N LYS A 51 -3.33 -13.07 7.62
CA LYS A 51 -4.60 -12.45 7.23
C LYS A 51 -4.86 -12.58 5.73
N LYS A 52 -3.84 -12.93 4.95
CA LYS A 52 -3.83 -12.84 3.48
C LYS A 52 -4.17 -11.42 3.00
N TRP A 53 -3.56 -10.41 3.62
CA TRP A 53 -3.71 -9.02 3.16
C TRP A 53 -2.56 -8.65 2.25
N GLY A 54 -2.86 -8.18 1.03
CA GLY A 54 -1.89 -7.52 0.17
C GLY A 54 -1.72 -6.08 0.60
N ILE A 55 -0.48 -5.60 0.71
CA ILE A 55 -0.17 -4.21 1.02
C ILE A 55 0.71 -3.68 -0.11
N GLU A 56 0.26 -2.59 -0.72
CA GLU A 56 0.98 -1.87 -1.76
C GLU A 56 1.39 -0.50 -1.23
N LEU A 57 2.65 -0.14 -1.44
CA LEU A 57 3.17 1.17 -1.13
C LEU A 57 3.29 1.97 -2.43
N THR A 58 2.72 3.15 -2.45
CA THR A 58 2.90 4.08 -3.55
C THR A 58 3.31 5.46 -3.04
N ARG A 59 3.64 6.34 -3.97
CA ARG A 59 4.11 7.68 -3.72
C ARG A 59 3.52 8.66 -4.70
N ASP A 60 3.18 9.84 -4.19
CA ASP A 60 2.80 10.99 -4.98
C ASP A 60 1.68 10.64 -6.00
N GLY A 61 0.81 9.69 -5.63
CA GLY A 61 -0.34 9.25 -6.42
C GLY A 61 0.02 8.34 -7.59
N ASN A 62 1.26 7.84 -7.64
CA ASN A 62 1.70 6.95 -8.70
C ASN A 62 0.85 5.67 -8.73
N HIS A 63 0.54 5.18 -9.93
CA HIS A 63 -0.29 4.00 -10.15
C HIS A 63 -1.70 4.06 -9.50
N LEU A 64 -2.21 5.24 -9.12
CA LEU A 64 -3.59 5.38 -8.64
C LEU A 64 -4.59 5.66 -9.77
N ASP A 65 -4.30 5.20 -10.98
CA ASP A 65 -5.15 5.36 -12.18
C ASP A 65 -6.46 4.52 -12.13
N GLY A 66 -6.91 4.16 -10.94
CA GLY A 66 -8.24 3.60 -10.69
C GLY A 66 -8.55 2.37 -11.54
N HIS A 67 -9.71 2.37 -12.20
CA HIS A 67 -10.12 1.33 -13.15
C HIS A 67 -9.12 1.01 -14.28
N HIS A 68 -8.16 1.90 -14.55
CA HIS A 68 -7.11 1.69 -15.54
C HIS A 68 -5.83 1.08 -14.95
N ASN A 69 -5.71 0.97 -13.62
CA ASN A 69 -4.58 0.28 -13.00
C ASN A 69 -4.67 -1.24 -13.28
N PRO A 70 -3.72 -1.81 -14.05
CA PRO A 70 -3.70 -3.23 -14.36
C PRO A 70 -3.50 -4.13 -13.13
N GLN A 71 -2.88 -3.62 -12.08
CA GLN A 71 -2.64 -4.32 -10.81
C GLN A 71 -3.96 -4.54 -10.05
N LEU A 72 -4.87 -3.56 -10.04
CA LEU A 72 -6.20 -3.71 -9.43
C LEU A 72 -7.05 -4.80 -10.10
N LYS A 73 -6.87 -5.03 -11.42
CA LYS A 73 -7.55 -6.13 -12.12
C LYS A 73 -7.09 -7.50 -11.62
N ASN A 74 -5.79 -7.65 -11.37
CA ASN A 74 -5.24 -8.88 -10.78
C ASN A 74 -5.73 -9.07 -9.34
N TYR A 75 -5.88 -7.98 -8.58
CA TYR A 75 -6.34 -8.03 -7.18
C TYR A 75 -7.77 -8.54 -7.09
N GLY A 76 -8.65 -8.12 -8.01
CA GLY A 76 -10.02 -8.64 -8.10
C GLY A 76 -10.04 -10.17 -8.22
N LYS A 77 -9.20 -10.74 -9.11
CA LYS A 77 -9.12 -12.18 -9.29
C LYS A 77 -8.56 -12.91 -8.07
N TRP A 78 -7.56 -12.35 -7.39
CA TRP A 78 -7.01 -12.94 -6.16
C TRP A 78 -7.97 -12.88 -4.96
N LEU A 79 -8.82 -11.86 -4.90
CA LEU A 79 -9.92 -11.79 -3.93
C LEU A 79 -10.97 -12.88 -4.21
N GLU A 80 -11.33 -13.11 -5.48
CA GLU A 80 -12.24 -14.17 -5.89
C GLU A 80 -11.69 -15.58 -5.57
N GLU A 81 -10.41 -15.82 -5.86
CA GLU A 81 -9.72 -17.09 -5.61
C GLU A 81 -9.37 -17.33 -4.13
N ARG A 82 -9.55 -16.32 -3.25
CA ARG A 82 -9.21 -16.32 -1.81
C ARG A 82 -7.73 -16.53 -1.50
N ASP A 83 -6.87 -16.24 -2.47
CA ASP A 83 -5.42 -16.11 -2.25
C ASP A 83 -5.11 -14.81 -1.50
N MET A 84 -5.97 -13.80 -1.66
CA MET A 84 -6.01 -12.57 -0.88
C MET A 84 -7.42 -12.40 -0.30
N THR A 85 -7.53 -11.88 0.93
CA THR A 85 -8.84 -11.55 1.52
C THR A 85 -9.13 -10.05 1.51
N GLN A 86 -8.09 -9.23 1.46
CA GLN A 86 -8.17 -7.78 1.41
C GLN A 86 -6.86 -7.21 0.85
N TYR A 87 -6.92 -6.04 0.22
CA TYR A 87 -5.73 -5.25 -0.09
C TYR A 87 -5.81 -3.89 0.61
N ILE A 88 -4.65 -3.28 0.84
CA ILE A 88 -4.50 -1.91 1.36
C ILE A 88 -3.48 -1.18 0.48
N PHE A 89 -3.82 0.03 0.05
CA PHE A 89 -2.86 0.96 -0.55
C PHE A 89 -2.46 2.00 0.48
N VAL A 90 -1.15 2.17 0.65
CA VAL A 90 -0.58 3.28 1.44
C VAL A 90 0.18 4.17 0.47
N ASP A 91 -0.36 5.36 0.23
CA ASP A 91 0.22 6.35 -0.68
C ASP A 91 0.89 7.47 0.11
N TYR A 92 2.22 7.54 0.04
CA TYR A 92 2.98 8.59 0.71
C TYR A 92 3.07 9.84 -0.15
N GLN A 93 2.62 10.96 0.41
CA GLN A 93 2.42 12.23 -0.28
C GLN A 93 3.23 13.34 0.40
N VAL A 94 3.89 14.17 -0.41
CA VAL A 94 4.51 15.43 0.05
C VAL A 94 3.63 16.66 -0.25
N MET A 95 2.49 16.45 -0.89
CA MET A 95 1.50 17.48 -1.16
C MET A 95 0.11 16.93 -0.90
N GLN A 96 -0.82 17.81 -0.52
CA GLN A 96 -2.20 17.39 -0.34
C GLN A 96 -2.79 16.84 -1.65
N PRO A 97 -3.37 15.62 -1.63
CA PRO A 97 -4.01 15.04 -2.80
C PRO A 97 -5.18 15.91 -3.25
N LYS A 98 -5.32 16.11 -4.57
CA LYS A 98 -6.37 16.95 -5.16
C LYS A 98 -7.58 16.18 -5.69
N HIS A 99 -7.40 14.88 -5.90
CA HIS A 99 -8.41 14.00 -6.47
C HIS A 99 -8.65 12.85 -5.51
N SER A 100 -9.92 12.50 -5.33
CA SER A 100 -10.29 11.28 -4.63
C SER A 100 -10.35 10.10 -5.61
N HIS A 101 -10.20 8.90 -5.06
CA HIS A 101 -10.23 7.62 -5.77
C HIS A 101 -11.33 6.72 -5.17
N PRO A 102 -12.62 7.05 -5.38
CA PRO A 102 -13.73 6.27 -4.82
C PRO A 102 -13.80 4.83 -5.36
N ASP A 103 -13.09 4.55 -6.45
CA ASP A 103 -12.99 3.24 -7.09
C ASP A 103 -11.85 2.36 -6.53
N ILE A 104 -10.94 2.92 -5.73
CA ILE A 104 -9.87 2.17 -5.06
C ILE A 104 -10.24 1.97 -3.59
N GLN A 105 -10.63 0.75 -3.24
CA GLN A 105 -11.00 0.41 -1.86
C GLN A 105 -9.74 0.36 -0.97
N HIS A 106 -9.86 0.81 0.28
CA HIS A 106 -8.77 0.79 1.27
C HIS A 106 -7.49 1.51 0.81
N LEU A 107 -7.65 2.62 0.10
CA LEU A 107 -6.56 3.57 -0.16
C LEU A 107 -6.48 4.59 0.98
N TYR A 108 -5.26 4.79 1.47
CA TYR A 108 -4.94 5.79 2.49
C TYR A 108 -3.78 6.65 2.00
N HIS A 109 -3.97 7.96 1.99
CA HIS A 109 -2.90 8.92 1.71
C HIS A 109 -2.26 9.33 3.03
N VAL A 110 -0.96 9.11 3.17
CA VAL A 110 -0.14 9.64 4.28
C VAL A 110 0.51 10.91 3.77
N VAL A 111 0.00 12.06 4.20
CA VAL A 111 0.47 13.38 3.77
C VAL A 111 1.36 13.95 4.86
N PHE A 112 2.64 14.10 4.57
CA PHE A 112 3.57 14.77 5.47
C PHE A 112 3.49 16.28 5.29
N ASP A 113 3.76 17.00 6.37
CA ASP A 113 4.04 18.43 6.29
C ASP A 113 5.42 18.70 5.65
N ASP A 114 5.72 19.96 5.38
CA ASP A 114 6.96 20.36 4.70
C ASP A 114 8.23 19.99 5.48
N HIS A 115 8.10 19.72 6.80
CA HIS A 115 9.19 19.37 7.69
C HIS A 115 9.29 17.87 7.98
N PHE A 116 8.31 17.06 7.53
CA PHE A 116 8.18 15.65 7.88
C PHE A 116 8.15 15.42 9.41
N GLU A 117 7.56 16.35 10.14
CA GLU A 117 7.38 16.29 11.60
C GLU A 117 5.96 15.84 11.95
N ASP A 118 4.99 16.25 11.15
CA ASP A 118 3.58 15.89 11.31
C ASP A 118 3.05 15.18 10.07
N TYR A 119 1.99 14.41 10.25
CA TYR A 119 1.30 13.75 9.15
C TYR A 119 -0.22 13.70 9.35
N ASP A 120 -0.93 13.80 8.25
CA ASP A 120 -2.34 13.45 8.16
C ASP A 120 -2.50 12.14 7.36
N ILE A 121 -3.39 11.28 7.84
CA ILE A 121 -3.87 10.14 7.07
C ILE A 121 -5.25 10.50 6.53
N LEU A 122 -5.38 10.52 5.21
CA LEU A 122 -6.63 10.81 4.52
C LEU A 122 -7.18 9.53 3.89
N GLN A 123 -8.49 9.36 3.92
CA GLN A 123 -9.17 8.29 3.22
C GLN A 123 -9.22 8.58 1.70
N GLY A 124 -8.77 7.65 0.87
CA GLY A 124 -8.65 7.88 -0.57
C GLY A 124 -9.96 8.15 -1.29
N CYS A 125 -11.10 7.65 -0.79
CA CYS A 125 -12.37 7.77 -1.49
C CYS A 125 -13.00 9.17 -1.46
N ASP A 126 -12.71 9.97 -0.43
CA ASP A 126 -13.32 11.29 -0.21
C ASP A 126 -12.36 12.35 0.36
N LEU A 127 -11.10 11.97 0.60
CA LEU A 127 -10.04 12.81 1.20
C LEU A 127 -10.35 13.30 2.62
N SER A 128 -11.26 12.63 3.32
CA SER A 128 -11.50 12.92 4.74
C SER A 128 -10.28 12.55 5.59
N VAL A 129 -9.91 13.41 6.54
CA VAL A 129 -8.84 13.12 7.50
C VAL A 129 -9.35 12.11 8.52
N ILE A 130 -8.67 10.97 8.63
CA ILE A 130 -9.01 9.90 9.58
C ILE A 130 -8.07 9.84 10.77
N CYS A 131 -6.86 10.40 10.63
CA CYS A 131 -5.86 10.46 11.68
C CYS A 131 -4.94 11.65 11.45
N HIS A 132 -4.56 12.31 12.54
CA HIS A 132 -3.47 13.27 12.57
C HIS A 132 -2.45 12.75 13.58
N GLY A 133 -1.16 12.84 13.26
CA GLY A 133 -0.08 12.39 14.12
C GLY A 133 1.17 13.26 14.01
N SER A 134 2.01 13.15 15.02
CA SER A 134 3.29 13.82 15.12
C SER A 134 4.40 12.79 15.35
N LEU A 135 5.56 13.02 14.76
CA LEU A 135 6.74 12.17 14.84
C LEU A 135 7.72 12.61 15.94
N VAL A 136 7.36 13.62 16.73
CA VAL A 136 8.16 14.27 17.79
C VAL A 136 7.81 13.76 19.19
#